data_AF-A0A9D2G6C2-F1
#
_entry.id   AF-A0A9D2G6C2-F1
#
_cell.length_a   1.000
_cell.length_b   1.000
_cell.length_c   1.000
_cell.angle_alpha   90.00
_cell.angle_beta   90.00
_cell.angle_gamma   90.00
#
_symmetry.space_group_name_H-M   'P 1'
#
loop_
_entity.id
_entity.type
_entity.pdbx_description
1 polymer ?
#
loop_
_entity_poly.entity_id
_entity_poly.type
_entity_poly.pdbx_seq_one_letter_code
_entity_poly.pdbx_strand_id
1 'polypeptide(L)' 'IEIHEPDNLEDYSGQFKLRIPRSLHRSLAEHSKREGISMNQYCVYLLSKNDAVYSK' A
#
# COMPACT_ATOMS: atom_id res chain seq x y z
N ILE A 1 -10.56 -31.44 -12.93
CA ILE A 1 -10.07 -30.05 -12.78
C ILE A 1 -10.60 -29.60 -11.44
N GLU A 2 -9.74 -29.52 -10.44
CA GLU A 2 -10.10 -29.00 -9.12
C GLU A 2 -10.28 -27.48 -9.27
N ILE A 3 -11.48 -26.98 -8.96
CA ILE A 3 -11.76 -25.55 -8.93
C ILE A 3 -11.64 -25.14 -7.48
N HIS A 4 -10.59 -24.39 -7.14
CA HIS A 4 -10.43 -23.83 -5.81
C HIS A 4 -11.57 -22.84 -5.54
N GLU A 5 -12.15 -22.91 -4.35
CA GLU A 5 -13.07 -21.89 -3.88
C GLU A 5 -12.35 -20.53 -3.81
N PRO A 6 -13.06 -19.41 -4.05
CA PRO A 6 -12.47 -18.09 -3.94
C PRO A 6 -11.99 -17.85 -2.50
N ASP A 7 -10.78 -17.31 -2.35
CA ASP A 7 -10.20 -16.99 -1.04
C ASP A 7 -11.11 -16.04 -0.24
N ASN A 8 -11.19 -16.26 1.08
CA ASN A 8 -11.96 -15.38 1.95
C ASN A 8 -11.11 -14.15 2.32
N LEU A 9 -11.76 -12.99 2.47
CA LEU A 9 -11.07 -11.75 2.85
C LEU A 9 -10.29 -11.91 4.18
N GLU A 10 -10.83 -12.73 5.09
CA GLU A 10 -10.29 -13.01 6.42
C GLU A 10 -8.93 -13.74 6.37
N ASP A 11 -8.60 -14.37 5.25
CA ASP A 11 -7.32 -15.07 5.03
C ASP A 11 -6.16 -14.10 4.79
N TYR A 12 -6.44 -12.82 4.51
CA TYR A 12 -5.46 -11.80 4.21
C TYR A 12 -5.06 -11.01 5.47
N SER A 13 -3.79 -11.15 5.90
CA SER A 13 -3.26 -10.50 7.11
C SER A 13 -3.29 -8.96 7.13
N GLY A 14 -3.52 -8.31 5.98
CA GLY A 14 -3.41 -6.86 5.82
C GLY A 14 -1.98 -6.30 5.97
N GLN A 15 -0.98 -7.15 6.22
CA GLN A 15 0.42 -6.72 6.34
C GLN A 15 1.12 -6.75 4.98
N PHE A 16 1.74 -5.63 4.61
CA PHE A 16 2.51 -5.53 3.37
C PHE A 16 3.94 -5.05 3.66
N LYS A 17 4.89 -5.99 3.71
CA LYS A 17 6.30 -5.71 3.99
C LYS A 17 7.13 -5.81 2.71
N LEU A 18 7.74 -4.71 2.29
CA LEU A 18 8.61 -4.66 1.12
C LEU A 18 9.98 -4.07 1.45
N ARG A 19 10.98 -4.48 0.65
CA ARG A 19 12.27 -3.79 0.58
C ARG A 19 12.24 -2.84 -0.61
N ILE A 20 12.53 -1.57 -0.36
CA ILE A 20 12.52 -0.52 -1.37
C ILE A 20 13.85 0.26 -1.38
N PRO A 21 14.23 0.92 -2.50
CA PRO A 21 15.40 1.76 -2.55
C PRO A 21 15.38 2.84 -1.44
N ARG A 22 16.56 3.13 -0.87
CA ARG A 22 16.69 4.12 0.22
C ARG A 22 16.19 5.51 -0.17
N SER A 23 16.38 5.90 -1.43
CA SER A 23 15.90 7.17 -1.98
C SER A 23 14.37 7.28 -1.94
N LEU A 24 13.67 6.20 -2.32
CA LEU A 24 12.20 6.15 -2.28
C LEU A 24 11.70 6.19 -0.84
N HIS A 25 12.29 5.38 0.05
CA HIS A 25 11.95 5.40 1.47
C HIS A 25 12.11 6.80 2.08
N ARG A 26 13.22 7.51 1.78
CA ARG A 26 13.45 8.89 2.23
C ARG A 26 12.34 9.83 1.77
N SER A 27 11.99 9.78 0.49
CA SER A 27 10.93 10.61 -0.09
C SER A 27 9.58 10.40 0.63
N LEU A 28 9.20 9.13 0.84
CA LEU A 28 7.98 8.77 1.55
C LEU A 28 7.98 9.28 3.00
N ALA A 29 9.11 9.16 3.71
CA ALA A 29 9.26 9.62 5.09
C ALA A 29 9.12 11.14 5.23
N GLU A 30 9.77 11.90 4.34
CA GLU A 30 9.70 13.35 4.35
C GLU A 30 8.30 13.85 4.03
N HIS A 31 7.62 13.23 3.07
CA HIS A 31 6.28 13.63 2.67
C HIS A 31 5.25 13.27 3.74
N SER A 32 5.29 12.06 4.31
CA SER A 32 4.37 11.70 5.38
C SER A 32 4.53 12.60 6.60
N LYS A 33 5.77 13.01 6.92
CA LYS A 33 6.04 13.97 7.99
C LYS A 33 5.47 15.36 7.69
N ARG A 34 5.57 15.84 6.44
CA ARG A 34 4.98 17.12 6.03
C ARG A 34 3.46 17.11 6.14
N GLU A 35 2.82 15.99 5.79
CA GLU A 35 1.37 15.78 5.92
C GLU A 35 0.92 15.52 7.37
N GLY A 36 1.87 15.34 8.31
CA GLY A 36 1.55 15.07 9.72
C GLY A 36 0.96 13.67 9.98
N ILE A 37 1.20 12.70 9.09
CA ILE A 37 0.66 11.34 9.17
C ILE A 37 1.77 10.28 9.20
N SER A 38 1.41 9.06 9.61
CA SER A 38 2.35 7.93 9.54
C SER A 38 2.71 7.61 8.09
N MET A 39 3.91 7.08 7.87
CA MET A 39 4.34 6.67 6.54
C MET A 39 3.42 5.61 5.93
N ASN A 40 2.92 4.66 6.74
CA ASN A 40 1.96 3.67 6.27
C ASN A 40 0.66 4.32 5.77
N GLN A 41 0.14 5.31 6.49
CA GLN A 41 -1.06 6.04 6.06
C GLN A 41 -0.82 6.80 4.75
N TYR A 42 0.36 7.41 4.61
CA TYR A 42 0.76 8.08 3.38
C TYR A 42 0.88 7.11 2.21
N CYS A 43 1.44 5.91 2.43
CA CYS A 43 1.48 4.85 1.43
C CYS A 43 0.08 4.40 0.99
N VAL A 44 -0.85 4.19 1.94
CA VAL A 44 -2.24 3.85 1.63
C VAL A 44 -2.90 4.95 0.79
N TYR A 45 -2.73 6.22 1.18
CA TYR A 45 -3.22 7.36 0.40
C TYR A 45 -2.70 7.34 -1.04
N LEU A 46 -1.39 7.13 -1.25
CA LEU A 46 -0.80 7.05 -2.58
C LEU A 46 -1.34 5.87 -3.39
N LEU A 47 -1.50 4.70 -2.77
CA LEU A 47 -2.06 3.50 -3.42
C LEU A 47 -3.52 3.73 -3.85
N SER A 48 -4.37 4.24 -2.94
CA SER A 48 -5.77 4.54 -3.25
C SER A 48 -5.92 5.62 -4.33
N LYS A 49 -5.07 6.66 -4.28
CA LYS A 49 -5.05 7.71 -5.30
C LYS A 49 -4.65 7.14 -6.67
N ASN A 50 -3.65 6.26 -6.70
CA ASN A 50 -3.18 5.63 -7.93
C ASN A 50 -4.25 4.70 -8.51
N ASP A 51 -4.84 3.84 -7.68
CA ASP A 51 -5.93 2.94 -8.08
C ASP A 51 -7.08 3.71 -8.73
N ALA A 52 -7.58 4.77 -8.09
CA ALA A 52 -8.64 5.63 -8.62
C ALA A 52 -8.31 6.28 -9.99
N VAL A 53 -7.01 6.45 -10.32
CA VAL A 53 -6.58 6.97 -11.62
C VAL A 53 -6.61 5.88 -12.70
N TYR A 54 -6.28 4.64 -12.36
CA TYR A 54 -6.14 3.53 -13.30
C TYR A 54 -7.38 2.62 -13.39
N SER A 55 -8.35 2.75 -12.49
CA SER A 55 -9.64 2.04 -12.55
C SER A 55 -10.68 2.71 -13.49
N LYS A 56 -10.26 3.65 -14.33
CA LYS A 56 -11.07 4.25 -15.41
C LYS A 56 -10.69 3.65 -16.75
#